data_AF-G0QRU1-F1
#
_entry.id   AF-G0QRU1-F1
#
_cell.length_a   1.000
_cell.length_b   1.000
_cell.length_c   1.000
_cell.angle_alpha   90.00
_cell.angle_beta   90.00
_cell.angle_gamma   90.00
#
_symmetry.space_group_name_H-M   'P 1'
#
loop_
_entity.id
_entity.type
_entity.pdbx_description
1 polymer ?
#
loop_
_entity_poly.entity_id
_entity_poly.type
_entity_poly.pdbx_seq_one_letter_code
_entity_poly.pdbx_strand_id
1 'polypeptide(L)'
;MKKYKKKKRKSKKKDKNIDKKSMLLTNEEKYDIAQQEQDALKKQIDEGRIKSDQILETLRAILEETDMAITEIRKDAFDFQREILIGGENSRTGKIEAEKIIKYFEEKLRQKDALIAKYTSKRTNLERQILKTNNQIQKKEEMGDDLKFIDFYQLQIENKKYVKEIDEKNKKLLSLKISANRISQTLKDEEQSLKRELDQGKSHTS
;
A
#
# COMPACT_ATOMS: atom_id res chain seq x y z
N MET A 1 -71.72 -34.03 -52.10
CA MET A 1 -70.90 -35.04 -51.40
C MET A 1 -69.43 -34.89 -51.79
N LYS A 2 -68.54 -35.01 -50.81
CA LYS A 2 -67.15 -34.50 -50.76
C LYS A 2 -66.21 -35.18 -51.79
N LYS A 3 -65.45 -34.38 -52.56
CA LYS A 3 -64.27 -34.82 -53.32
C LYS A 3 -63.02 -34.67 -52.45
N TYR A 4 -62.33 -35.77 -52.15
CA TYR A 4 -60.97 -35.80 -51.59
C TYR A 4 -60.07 -36.63 -52.51
N LYS A 5 -59.07 -36.01 -53.14
CA LYS A 5 -57.91 -36.71 -53.72
C LYS A 5 -56.63 -36.11 -53.13
N LYS A 6 -55.91 -36.95 -52.37
CA LYS A 6 -54.69 -36.64 -51.61
C LYS A 6 -53.53 -36.25 -52.55
N LYS A 7 -52.93 -35.08 -52.33
CA LYS A 7 -51.64 -34.64 -52.90
C LYS A 7 -50.50 -35.20 -52.02
N LYS A 8 -49.70 -36.14 -52.54
CA LYS A 8 -48.44 -36.59 -51.91
C LYS A 8 -47.37 -35.49 -52.06
N ARG A 9 -46.94 -34.88 -50.94
CA ARG A 9 -45.78 -33.98 -50.88
C ARG A 9 -44.50 -34.80 -50.66
N LYS A 10 -43.54 -34.70 -51.57
CA LYS A 10 -42.17 -35.23 -51.44
C LYS A 10 -41.43 -34.46 -50.34
N SER A 11 -40.96 -35.15 -49.31
CA SER A 11 -40.06 -34.61 -48.29
C SER A 11 -38.64 -34.55 -48.83
N LYS A 12 -38.09 -33.34 -48.98
CA LYS A 12 -36.65 -33.13 -49.20
C LYS A 12 -35.91 -33.44 -47.90
N LYS A 13 -35.02 -34.43 -47.92
CA LYS A 13 -34.03 -34.67 -46.85
C LYS A 13 -33.11 -33.44 -46.78
N LYS A 14 -33.14 -32.73 -45.65
CA LYS A 14 -32.13 -31.70 -45.33
C LYS A 14 -30.83 -32.41 -44.95
N ASP A 15 -29.76 -32.07 -45.66
CA ASP A 15 -28.39 -32.45 -45.33
C ASP A 15 -28.06 -32.10 -43.87
N LYS A 16 -27.69 -33.11 -43.09
CA LYS A 16 -27.11 -32.96 -41.75
C LYS A 16 -25.60 -32.78 -41.86
N ASN A 17 -25.16 -31.83 -42.67
CA ASN A 17 -23.76 -31.42 -42.75
C ASN A 17 -23.60 -30.02 -42.16
N ILE A 18 -24.21 -29.80 -40.99
CA ILE A 18 -23.96 -28.61 -40.17
C ILE A 18 -22.53 -28.75 -39.66
N ASP A 19 -21.63 -28.10 -40.41
CA ASP A 19 -20.26 -27.71 -40.11
C ASP A 19 -19.64 -28.29 -38.83
N LYS A 20 -19.00 -29.46 -38.95
CA LYS A 20 -17.93 -29.88 -38.03
C LYS A 20 -16.87 -28.77 -37.84
N LYS A 21 -16.70 -27.89 -38.83
CA LYS A 21 -15.79 -26.74 -38.79
C LYS A 21 -16.25 -25.63 -37.84
N SER A 22 -17.56 -25.49 -37.61
CA SER A 22 -18.13 -24.53 -36.63
C SER A 22 -18.03 -25.00 -35.18
N MET A 23 -17.70 -26.28 -34.97
CA MET A 23 -17.44 -26.88 -33.65
C MET A 23 -15.96 -26.93 -33.29
N LEU A 24 -15.05 -26.47 -34.17
CA LEU A 24 -13.62 -26.45 -33.90
C LEU A 24 -13.22 -25.06 -33.41
N LEU A 25 -12.59 -25.01 -32.24
CA LEU A 25 -12.00 -23.79 -31.70
C LEU A 25 -11.05 -23.16 -32.73
N THR A 26 -11.20 -21.86 -32.93
CA THR A 26 -10.30 -21.03 -33.72
C THR A 26 -8.91 -21.00 -33.07
N ASN A 27 -7.88 -20.64 -33.85
CA ASN A 27 -6.52 -20.54 -33.31
C ASN A 27 -6.40 -19.45 -32.23
N GLU A 28 -7.22 -18.41 -32.30
CA GLU A 28 -7.30 -17.34 -31.32
C GLU A 28 -7.93 -17.86 -30.01
N GLU A 29 -9.07 -18.55 -30.07
CA GLU A 29 -9.67 -19.18 -28.87
C GLU A 29 -8.73 -20.22 -28.24
N LYS A 30 -7.96 -20.97 -29.04
CA LYS A 30 -6.94 -21.90 -28.51
C LYS A 30 -5.80 -21.17 -27.82
N TYR A 31 -5.38 -20.03 -28.37
CA TYR A 31 -4.34 -19.19 -27.78
C TYR A 31 -4.83 -18.61 -26.45
N ASP A 32 -6.06 -18.09 -26.39
CA ASP A 32 -6.66 -17.56 -25.17
C ASP A 32 -6.80 -18.63 -24.08
N ILE A 33 -7.26 -19.83 -24.43
CA ILE A 33 -7.33 -20.96 -23.50
C ILE A 33 -5.93 -21.34 -23.00
N ALA A 34 -4.93 -21.39 -23.89
CA ALA A 34 -3.55 -21.70 -23.50
C ALA A 34 -2.96 -20.62 -22.58
N GLN A 35 -3.25 -19.35 -22.84
CA GLN A 35 -2.82 -18.23 -22.01
C GLN A 35 -3.49 -18.27 -20.62
N GLN A 36 -4.80 -18.52 -20.57
CA GLN A 36 -5.54 -18.67 -19.32
C GLN A 36 -5.00 -19.84 -18.48
N GLU A 37 -4.74 -20.98 -19.11
CA GLU A 37 -4.16 -22.15 -18.44
C GLU A 37 -2.74 -21.85 -17.95
N GLN A 38 -1.93 -21.15 -18.75
CA GLN A 38 -0.59 -20.72 -18.36
C GLN A 38 -0.62 -19.83 -17.11
N ASP A 39 -1.54 -18.86 -17.06
CA ASP A 39 -1.67 -17.95 -15.92
C ASP A 39 -2.26 -18.65 -14.69
N ALA A 40 -3.19 -19.60 -14.88
CA ALA A 40 -3.68 -20.46 -13.80
C ALA A 40 -2.56 -21.33 -13.20
N LEU A 41 -1.71 -21.93 -14.05
CA LEU A 41 -0.56 -22.72 -13.61
C LEU A 41 0.47 -21.88 -12.86
N LYS A 42 0.79 -20.67 -13.35
CA LYS A 42 1.66 -19.74 -12.61
C LYS A 42 1.11 -19.44 -11.22
N LYS A 43 -0.18 -19.12 -11.13
CA LYS A 43 -0.85 -18.84 -9.85
C LYS A 43 -0.78 -20.05 -8.91
N GLN A 44 -1.01 -21.26 -9.42
CA GLN A 44 -0.90 -22.48 -8.61
C GLN A 44 0.53 -22.72 -8.11
N ILE A 45 1.54 -22.48 -8.94
CA ILE A 45 2.95 -22.58 -8.55
C ILE A 45 3.26 -21.58 -7.44
N ASP A 46 2.83 -20.32 -7.58
CA ASP A 46 3.07 -19.29 -6.58
C ASP A 46 2.35 -19.58 -5.27
N GLU A 47 1.09 -20.00 -5.31
CA GLU A 47 0.34 -20.43 -4.14
C GLU A 47 0.99 -21.65 -3.45
N GLY A 48 1.46 -22.63 -4.25
CA GLY A 48 2.18 -23.79 -3.74
C GLY A 48 3.48 -23.40 -3.05
N ARG A 49 4.23 -22.46 -3.64
CA ARG A 49 5.46 -21.92 -3.07
C ARG A 49 5.20 -21.20 -1.74
N ILE A 50 4.20 -20.32 -1.68
CA ILE A 50 3.84 -19.60 -0.45
C ILE A 50 3.47 -20.58 0.66
N LYS A 51 2.65 -21.60 0.36
CA LYS A 51 2.27 -22.63 1.34
C LYS A 51 3.49 -23.42 1.81
N SER A 52 4.37 -23.81 0.88
CA SER A 52 5.60 -24.52 1.20
C SER A 52 6.50 -23.68 2.11
N ASP A 53 6.69 -22.40 1.80
CA ASP A 53 7.50 -21.48 2.59
C ASP A 53 6.92 -21.31 4.00
N GLN A 54 5.59 -21.17 4.12
CA GLN A 54 4.91 -21.11 5.43
C GLN A 54 5.11 -22.37 6.27
N ILE A 55 5.02 -23.55 5.64
CA ILE A 55 5.25 -24.84 6.31
C ILE A 55 6.71 -24.95 6.74
N LEU A 56 7.66 -24.60 5.87
CA LEU A 56 9.09 -24.63 6.20
C LEU A 56 9.42 -23.71 7.37
N GLU A 57 8.86 -22.51 7.39
CA GLU A 57 9.07 -21.57 8.50
C GLU A 57 8.48 -22.11 9.81
N THR A 58 7.28 -22.71 9.75
CA THR A 58 6.66 -23.34 10.92
C THR A 58 7.50 -24.51 11.44
N LEU A 59 7.99 -25.37 10.55
CA LEU A 59 8.84 -26.50 10.92
C LEU A 59 10.17 -26.04 11.52
N ARG A 60 10.79 -24.98 10.99
CA ARG A 60 12.00 -24.38 11.57
C ARG A 60 11.73 -23.86 12.98
N ALA A 61 10.64 -23.13 13.18
CA ALA A 61 10.27 -22.62 14.50
C ALA A 61 10.06 -23.77 15.50
N ILE A 62 9.41 -24.86 15.10
CA ILE A 62 9.23 -26.05 15.94
C ILE A 62 10.57 -26.70 16.27
N LEU A 63 11.46 -26.87 15.28
CA LEU A 63 12.78 -27.46 15.51
C LEU A 63 13.59 -26.63 16.51
N GLU A 64 13.66 -25.31 16.32
CA GLU A 64 14.34 -24.40 17.24
C GLU A 64 13.75 -24.46 18.65
N GLU A 65 12.42 -24.46 18.79
CA GLU A 65 11.74 -24.61 20.08
C GLU A 65 12.10 -25.96 20.75
N THR A 66 12.09 -27.05 19.99
CA THR A 66 12.43 -28.37 20.52
C THR A 66 13.88 -28.47 20.96
N ASP A 67 14.83 -27.90 20.20
CA ASP A 67 16.25 -27.87 20.56
C ASP A 67 16.49 -27.03 21.82
N MET A 68 15.79 -25.90 21.94
CA MET A 68 15.80 -25.08 23.16
C MET A 68 15.25 -25.87 24.35
N ALA A 69 14.11 -26.53 24.19
CA ALA A 69 13.49 -27.34 25.26
C ALA A 69 14.39 -28.50 25.70
N ILE A 70 15.01 -29.22 24.77
CA ILE A 70 15.97 -30.29 25.08
C ILE A 70 17.15 -29.73 25.90
N THR A 71 17.68 -28.58 25.49
CA THR A 71 18.80 -27.94 26.19
C THR A 71 18.42 -27.49 27.60
N GLU A 72 17.23 -26.88 27.77
CA GLU A 72 16.71 -26.49 29.08
C GLU A 72 16.49 -27.70 29.99
N ILE A 73 15.86 -28.77 29.50
CA ILE A 73 15.62 -29.99 30.28
C ILE A 73 16.95 -30.63 30.71
N ARG A 74 17.93 -30.71 29.82
CA ARG A 74 19.27 -31.24 30.16
C ARG A 74 19.95 -30.40 31.22
N LYS A 75 19.87 -29.07 31.11
CA LYS A 75 20.42 -28.15 32.10
C LYS A 75 19.70 -28.30 33.45
N ASP A 76 18.37 -28.34 33.46
CA ASP A 76 17.58 -28.52 34.68
C ASP A 76 17.86 -29.86 35.36
N ALA A 77 18.04 -30.94 34.58
CA ALA A 77 18.44 -32.24 35.11
C ALA A 77 19.85 -32.20 35.74
N PHE A 78 20.80 -31.55 35.08
CA PHE A 78 22.16 -31.39 35.59
C PHE A 78 22.20 -30.53 36.86
N ASP A 79 21.49 -29.40 36.87
CA ASP A 79 21.40 -28.52 38.03
C ASP A 79 20.74 -29.24 39.21
N PHE A 80 19.68 -30.03 38.97
CA PHE A 80 19.08 -30.87 40.01
C PHE A 80 20.06 -31.91 40.56
N GLN A 81 20.78 -32.62 39.68
CA GLN A 81 21.78 -33.59 40.12
C GLN A 81 22.89 -32.93 40.96
N ARG A 82 23.38 -31.77 40.53
CA ARG A 82 24.44 -31.04 41.25
C ARG A 82 23.95 -30.54 42.61
N GLU A 83 22.79 -29.90 42.66
CA GLU A 83 22.33 -29.17 43.84
C GLU A 83 21.62 -30.07 44.86
N ILE A 84 20.87 -31.06 44.40
CA ILE A 84 20.06 -31.93 45.26
C ILE A 84 20.72 -33.28 45.49
N LEU A 85 21.12 -33.99 44.43
CA LEU A 85 21.67 -35.34 44.60
C LEU A 85 23.08 -35.30 45.20
N ILE A 86 23.93 -34.37 44.77
CA ILE A 86 25.32 -34.26 45.25
C ILE A 86 25.44 -33.23 46.37
N GLY A 87 24.93 -32.01 46.17
CA GLY A 87 25.01 -30.93 47.17
C GLY A 87 24.00 -31.03 48.32
N GLY A 88 22.94 -31.84 48.13
CA GLY A 88 21.84 -31.96 49.07
C GLY A 88 22.03 -33.03 50.15
N GLU A 89 22.98 -33.93 49.95
CA GLU A 89 23.24 -35.07 50.83
C GLU A 89 23.92 -34.64 52.14
N ASN A 90 23.42 -35.14 53.25
CA ASN A 90 24.05 -34.94 54.55
C ASN A 90 25.21 -35.93 54.71
N SER A 91 26.43 -35.41 54.86
CA SER A 91 27.66 -36.22 54.90
C SER A 91 27.70 -37.26 56.03
N ARG A 92 26.86 -37.14 57.06
CA ARG A 92 26.78 -38.09 58.18
C ARG A 92 25.73 -39.18 57.99
N THR A 93 24.62 -38.88 57.32
CA THR A 93 23.50 -39.83 57.17
C THR A 93 23.36 -40.40 55.76
N GLY A 94 24.04 -39.81 54.78
CA GLY A 94 23.92 -40.14 53.36
C GLY A 94 22.53 -39.88 52.78
N LYS A 95 21.68 -39.13 53.50
CA LYS A 95 20.32 -38.79 53.09
C LYS A 95 20.24 -37.34 52.67
N ILE A 96 19.42 -37.07 51.67
CA ILE A 96 19.16 -35.71 51.19
C ILE A 96 18.30 -34.97 52.21
N GLU A 97 18.69 -33.73 52.52
CA GLU A 97 17.97 -32.87 53.45
C GLU A 97 16.70 -32.31 52.80
N ALA A 98 15.54 -32.55 53.43
CA ALA A 98 14.25 -32.11 52.90
C ALA A 98 14.17 -30.59 52.69
N GLU A 99 14.78 -29.79 53.58
CA GLU A 99 14.84 -28.33 53.45
C GLU A 99 15.53 -27.88 52.16
N LYS A 100 16.57 -28.58 51.71
CA LYS A 100 17.27 -28.26 50.46
C LYS A 100 16.41 -28.54 49.23
N ILE A 101 15.62 -29.62 49.27
CA ILE A 101 14.66 -29.94 48.20
C ILE A 101 13.58 -28.86 48.12
N ILE A 102 13.00 -28.47 49.26
CA ILE A 102 11.97 -27.43 49.33
C ILE A 102 12.51 -26.12 48.76
N LYS A 103 13.68 -25.68 49.23
CA LYS A 103 14.31 -24.45 48.78
C LYS A 103 14.61 -24.44 47.26
N TYR A 104 15.05 -25.58 46.71
CA TYR A 104 15.28 -25.72 45.27
C TYR A 104 13.98 -25.52 44.47
N PHE A 105 12.88 -26.16 44.89
CA PHE A 105 11.60 -26.01 44.20
C PHE A 105 11.02 -24.60 44.34
N GLU A 106 11.14 -23.96 45.50
CA GLU A 106 10.73 -22.56 45.69
C GLU A 106 11.49 -21.62 44.74
N GLU A 107 12.81 -21.79 44.64
CA GLU A 107 13.63 -20.98 43.73
C GLU A 107 13.31 -21.26 42.26
N LYS A 108 13.06 -22.53 41.87
CA LYS A 108 12.64 -22.88 40.51
C LYS A 108 11.27 -22.29 40.17
N LEU A 109 10.30 -22.32 41.09
CA LEU A 109 9.00 -21.68 40.90
C LEU A 109 9.15 -20.17 40.69
N ARG A 110 9.95 -19.51 41.55
CA ARG A 110 10.25 -18.07 41.41
C ARG A 110 10.87 -17.72 40.06
N GLN A 111 11.79 -18.54 39.55
CA GLN A 111 12.39 -18.37 38.23
C GLN A 111 11.35 -18.51 37.11
N LYS A 112 10.43 -19.48 37.20
CA LYS A 112 9.35 -19.65 36.24
C LYS A 112 8.38 -18.46 36.27
N ASP A 113 8.03 -17.93 37.43
CA ASP A 113 7.21 -16.72 37.56
C ASP A 113 7.86 -15.50 36.91
N ALA A 114 9.18 -15.33 37.08
CA ALA A 114 9.93 -14.26 36.42
C ALA A 114 9.91 -14.40 34.89
N LEU A 115 10.00 -15.63 34.37
CA LEU A 115 9.88 -15.89 32.93
C LEU A 115 8.47 -15.59 32.41
N ILE A 116 7.42 -15.98 33.15
CA ILE A 116 6.03 -15.65 32.81
C ILE A 116 5.86 -14.14 32.71
N ALA A 117 6.31 -13.38 33.72
CA ALA A 117 6.23 -11.93 33.72
C ALA A 117 6.97 -11.30 32.52
N LYS A 118 8.17 -11.82 32.20
CA LYS A 118 8.95 -11.39 31.02
C LYS A 118 8.19 -11.64 29.72
N TYR A 119 7.63 -12.83 29.53
CA TYR A 119 6.90 -13.17 28.31
C TYR A 119 5.59 -12.42 28.18
N THR A 120 4.85 -12.21 29.28
CA THR A 120 3.64 -11.36 29.29
C THR A 120 3.98 -9.93 28.86
N SER A 121 5.06 -9.34 29.41
CA SER A 121 5.51 -8.01 28.99
C SER A 121 5.89 -7.95 27.50
N LYS A 122 6.60 -8.97 27.00
CA LYS A 122 6.93 -9.08 25.57
C LYS A 122 5.68 -9.19 24.71
N ARG A 123 4.69 -9.98 25.11
CA ARG A 123 3.39 -10.14 24.43
C ARG A 123 2.68 -8.79 24.29
N THR A 124 2.50 -8.07 25.40
CA THR A 124 1.86 -6.74 25.40
C THR A 124 2.62 -5.73 24.54
N ASN A 125 3.95 -5.80 24.47
CA ASN A 125 4.74 -4.95 23.57
C ASN A 125 4.48 -5.28 22.09
N LEU A 126 4.46 -6.55 21.73
CA LEU A 126 4.17 -6.99 20.36
C LEU A 126 2.73 -6.64 19.93
N GLU A 127 1.74 -6.85 20.80
CA GLU A 127 0.35 -6.44 20.58
C GLU A 127 0.25 -4.94 20.27
N ARG A 128 0.97 -4.10 21.03
CA ARG A 128 1.04 -2.64 20.76
C ARG A 128 1.70 -2.31 19.43
N GLN A 129 2.76 -3.02 19.05
CA GLN A 129 3.43 -2.83 17.77
C GLN A 129 2.53 -3.22 16.60
N ILE A 130 1.84 -4.36 16.69
CA ILE A 130 0.86 -4.81 15.69
C ILE A 130 -0.23 -3.76 15.51
N LEU A 131 -0.82 -3.28 16.61
CA LEU A 131 -1.86 -2.24 16.55
C LEU A 131 -1.34 -0.96 15.88
N LYS A 132 -0.12 -0.53 16.21
CA LYS A 132 0.49 0.66 15.62
C LYS A 132 0.72 0.48 14.11
N THR A 133 1.25 -0.66 13.68
CA THR A 133 1.50 -0.95 12.26
C THR A 133 0.20 -1.07 11.48
N ASN A 134 -0.81 -1.74 12.02
CA ASN A 134 -2.14 -1.83 11.40
C ASN A 134 -2.75 -0.44 11.22
N ASN A 135 -2.68 0.43 12.23
CA ASN A 135 -3.14 1.82 12.11
C ASN A 135 -2.36 2.62 11.05
N GLN A 136 -1.07 2.32 10.84
CA GLN A 136 -0.29 2.95 9.77
C GLN A 136 -0.70 2.46 8.39
N ILE A 137 -1.00 1.17 8.24
CA ILE A 137 -1.52 0.59 7.01
C ILE A 137 -2.87 1.23 6.68
N GLN A 138 -3.80 1.24 7.64
CA GLN A 138 -5.11 1.83 7.47
C GLN A 138 -5.02 3.32 7.05
N LYS A 139 -4.18 4.11 7.71
CA LYS A 139 -3.96 5.51 7.31
C LYS A 139 -3.39 5.65 5.90
N LYS A 140 -2.50 4.75 5.48
CA LYS A 140 -1.96 4.75 4.11
C LYS A 140 -3.01 4.38 3.07
N GLU A 141 -3.89 3.43 3.39
CA GLU A 141 -5.04 3.06 2.55
C GLU A 141 -6.06 4.20 2.46
N GLU A 142 -6.38 4.87 3.58
CA GLU A 142 -7.26 6.05 3.62
C GLU A 142 -6.68 7.26 2.87
N MET A 143 -5.34 7.44 2.90
CA MET A 143 -4.64 8.43 2.07
C MET A 143 -4.47 7.98 0.60
N GLY A 144 -4.93 6.76 0.28
CA GLY A 144 -4.50 5.97 -0.88
C GLY A 144 -5.12 6.33 -2.22
N ASP A 145 -6.40 6.72 -2.32
CA ASP A 145 -7.04 6.65 -3.66
C ASP A 145 -7.92 7.83 -4.14
N ASP A 146 -8.41 8.75 -3.31
CA ASP A 146 -9.23 9.89 -3.81
C ASP A 146 -8.71 11.29 -3.44
N LEU A 147 -7.80 11.39 -2.46
CA LEU A 147 -7.29 12.67 -1.94
C LEU A 147 -6.15 13.29 -2.78
N LYS A 148 -5.94 12.84 -4.02
CA LYS A 148 -4.86 13.37 -4.88
C LYS A 148 -5.32 13.83 -6.25
N PHE A 149 -6.29 13.17 -6.85
CA PHE A 149 -6.70 13.53 -8.20
C PHE A 149 -7.57 14.80 -8.18
N ILE A 150 -8.60 14.84 -7.34
CA ILE A 150 -9.52 15.98 -7.23
C ILE A 150 -8.76 17.24 -6.77
N ASP A 151 -7.90 17.12 -5.76
CA ASP A 151 -7.11 18.25 -5.26
C ASP A 151 -6.10 18.77 -6.28
N PHE A 152 -5.48 17.88 -7.07
CA PHE A 152 -4.54 18.29 -8.12
C PHE A 152 -5.26 18.99 -9.28
N TYR A 153 -6.46 18.53 -9.66
CA TYR A 153 -7.29 19.19 -10.67
C TYR A 153 -7.79 20.55 -10.18
N GLN A 154 -8.20 20.66 -8.92
CA GLN A 154 -8.61 21.92 -8.31
C GLN A 154 -7.44 22.92 -8.33
N LEU A 155 -6.24 22.48 -7.93
CA LEU A 155 -5.04 23.32 -7.98
C LEU A 155 -4.68 23.75 -9.41
N GLN A 156 -4.83 22.88 -10.40
CA GLN A 156 -4.63 23.25 -11.82
C GLN A 156 -5.66 24.28 -12.30
N ILE A 157 -6.93 24.16 -11.90
CA ILE A 157 -7.98 25.12 -12.27
C ILE A 157 -7.68 26.49 -11.66
N GLU A 158 -7.32 26.54 -10.37
CA GLU A 158 -6.98 27.77 -9.68
C GLU A 158 -5.74 28.43 -10.29
N ASN A 159 -4.69 27.65 -10.59
CA ASN A 159 -3.49 28.18 -11.19
C ASN A 159 -3.77 28.75 -12.60
N LYS A 160 -4.57 28.05 -13.43
CA LYS A 160 -5.03 28.59 -14.72
C LYS A 160 -5.85 29.87 -14.58
N LYS A 161 -6.69 29.97 -13.54
CA LYS A 161 -7.47 31.19 -13.25
C LYS A 161 -6.55 32.36 -12.88
N TYR A 162 -5.58 32.14 -11.98
CA TYR A 162 -4.65 33.18 -11.56
C TYR A 162 -3.76 33.67 -12.71
N VAL A 163 -3.26 32.76 -13.55
CA VAL A 163 -2.48 33.14 -14.74
C VAL A 163 -3.28 34.06 -15.67
N LYS A 164 -4.55 33.74 -15.95
CA LYS A 164 -5.43 34.59 -16.75
C LYS A 164 -5.64 35.97 -16.11
N GLU A 165 -5.88 36.02 -14.81
CA GLU A 165 -6.09 37.28 -14.10
C GLU A 165 -4.83 38.16 -14.10
N ILE A 166 -3.64 37.55 -13.98
CA ILE A 166 -2.36 38.23 -14.10
C ILE A 166 -2.19 38.82 -15.50
N ASP A 167 -2.48 38.05 -16.55
CA ASP A 167 -2.38 38.53 -17.94
C ASP A 167 -3.33 39.69 -18.22
N GLU A 168 -4.57 39.64 -17.72
CA GLU A 168 -5.53 40.73 -17.85
C GLU A 168 -5.05 42.00 -17.14
N LYS A 169 -4.54 41.88 -15.91
CA LYS A 169 -3.97 43.02 -15.18
C LYS A 169 -2.73 43.58 -15.87
N ASN A 170 -1.87 42.73 -16.44
CA ASN A 170 -0.70 43.17 -17.21
C ASN A 170 -1.10 43.95 -18.47
N LYS A 171 -2.11 43.49 -19.22
CA LYS A 171 -2.65 44.21 -20.39
C LYS A 171 -3.21 45.58 -20.00
N LYS A 172 -3.95 45.65 -18.88
CA LYS A 172 -4.51 46.90 -18.37
C LYS A 172 -3.43 47.87 -17.87
N LEU A 173 -2.38 47.35 -17.24
CA LEU A 173 -1.21 48.14 -16.86
C LEU A 173 -0.49 48.70 -18.08
N LEU A 174 -0.34 47.92 -19.14
CA LEU A 174 0.29 48.36 -20.39
C LEU A 174 -0.52 49.47 -21.07
N SER A 175 -1.85 49.35 -21.15
CA SER A 175 -2.69 50.38 -21.76
C SER A 175 -2.66 51.70 -20.97
N LEU A 176 -2.65 51.63 -19.65
CA LEU A 176 -2.49 52.79 -18.78
C LEU A 176 -1.11 53.45 -18.97
N LYS A 177 -0.03 52.67 -19.05
CA LYS A 177 1.32 53.21 -19.35
C LYS A 177 1.37 53.93 -20.70
N ILE A 178 0.77 53.37 -21.74
CA ILE A 178 0.71 54.02 -23.06
C ILE A 178 -0.08 55.34 -22.96
N SER A 179 -1.21 55.34 -22.27
CA SER A 179 -2.04 56.52 -22.09
C SER A 179 -1.32 57.61 -21.30
N ALA A 180 -0.64 57.25 -20.21
CA ALA A 180 0.16 58.17 -19.41
C ALA A 180 1.33 58.79 -20.21
N ASN A 181 1.99 57.99 -21.05
CA ASN A 181 3.03 58.49 -21.97
C ASN A 181 2.46 59.48 -22.98
N ARG A 182 1.29 59.19 -23.59
CA ARG A 182 0.62 60.11 -24.52
C ARG A 182 0.27 61.43 -23.84
N ILE A 183 -0.36 61.37 -22.66
CA ILE A 183 -0.69 62.58 -21.88
C ILE A 183 0.57 63.38 -21.56
N SER A 184 1.65 62.71 -21.13
CA SER A 184 2.92 63.38 -20.84
C SER A 184 3.54 64.04 -22.08
N GLN A 185 3.35 63.44 -23.26
CA GLN A 185 3.86 64.00 -24.51
C GLN A 185 3.02 65.21 -24.96
N THR A 186 1.69 65.11 -24.93
CA THR A 186 0.80 66.25 -25.20
C THR A 186 1.06 67.42 -24.26
N LEU A 187 1.25 67.15 -22.95
CA LEU A 187 1.58 68.17 -21.97
C LEU A 187 2.90 68.88 -22.30
N LYS A 188 3.94 68.13 -22.70
CA LYS A 188 5.22 68.72 -23.13
C LYS A 188 5.08 69.57 -24.38
N ASP A 189 4.25 69.13 -25.34
CA ASP A 189 4.01 69.86 -26.58
C ASP A 189 3.26 71.18 -26.28
N GLU A 190 2.26 71.16 -25.40
CA GLU A 190 1.55 72.36 -24.93
C GLU A 190 2.47 73.31 -24.15
N GLU A 191 3.31 72.81 -23.24
CA GLU A 191 4.32 73.63 -22.55
C GLU A 191 5.28 74.31 -23.52
N GLN A 192 5.72 73.61 -24.57
CA GLN A 192 6.57 74.20 -25.61
C GLN A 192 5.84 75.24 -26.45
N SER A 193 4.58 75.00 -26.80
CA SER A 193 3.75 75.97 -27.54
C SER A 193 3.55 77.25 -26.74
N LEU A 194 3.16 77.13 -25.47
CA LEU A 194 3.00 78.26 -24.55
C LEU A 194 4.30 79.06 -24.40
N LYS A 195 5.45 78.39 -24.28
CA LYS A 195 6.76 79.08 -24.24
C LYS A 195 7.02 79.88 -25.52
N ARG A 196 6.73 79.32 -26.69
CA ARG A 196 6.90 80.01 -27.98
C ARG A 196 6.00 81.24 -28.10
N GLU A 197 4.74 81.14 -27.70
CA GLU A 197 3.81 82.28 -27.69
C GLU A 197 4.25 83.37 -26.70
N LEU A 198 4.76 82.99 -25.52
CA LEU A 198 5.34 83.91 -24.55
C LEU A 198 6.56 84.65 -25.08
N ASP A 199 7.43 83.97 -25.83
CA ASP A 199 8.61 84.57 -26.44
C ASP A 199 8.26 85.47 -27.64
N GLN A 200 7.20 85.15 -28.39
CA GLN A 200 6.67 86.02 -29.46
C GLN A 200 5.93 87.26 -28.92
N GLY A 201 5.22 87.15 -27.79
CA GLY A 201 4.59 88.30 -27.14
C GLY A 201 5.61 89.32 -26.58
N LYS A 202 6.79 88.84 -26.17
CA LYS A 202 7.90 89.69 -25.72
C LYS A 202 8.61 90.43 -26.86
N SER A 203 8.59 89.91 -28.09
CA SER A 203 9.20 90.54 -29.26
C SER A 203 8.29 91.52 -30.00
N HIS A 204 7.00 91.58 -29.70
CA HIS A 204 6.06 92.60 -30.18
C HIS A 204 5.86 93.79 -29.22
N THR A 205 6.48 93.76 -28.04
CA THR A 205 6.41 94.80 -27.00
C THR A 205 7.74 95.53 -26.75
N SER A 206 8.75 95.29 -27.60
CA SER A 206 9.99 96.10 -27.72
C SER A 206 10.06 96.70 -29.12
#